data_AF-E6SN98-F1
#
_entry.id   AF-E6SN98-F1
#
_cell.length_a   1.000
_cell.length_b   1.000
_cell.length_c   1.000
_cell.angle_alpha   90.00
_cell.angle_beta   90.00
_cell.angle_gamma   90.00
#
_symmetry.space_group_name_H-M   'P 1'
#
loop_
_entity.id
_entity.type
_entity.pdbx_description
1 polymer ?
#
loop_
_entity_poly.entity_id
_entity_poly.type
_entity_poly.pdbx_seq_one_letter_code
_entity_poly.pdbx_strand_id
1 'polypeptide(L)'
;MKQFGTWLLALLLAAFQPLSVAILVLMSVWTFNIIMGIAADKNAGNDFRFKKAFTAAKQLGFIFAVLFVISLATTGYDERELVFTIAKWGTWVVSLFYVTNIFRNAHSLWPRNKAIAFIYSFLTTEAFGYLKDLFKMRGGLK
;
A
#
# COMPACT_ATOMS: atom_id res chain seq x y z
N MET A 1 -0.22 30.00 19.33
CA MET A 1 0.45 29.07 18.38
C MET A 1 0.29 27.59 18.74
N LYS A 2 0.59 27.14 19.98
CA LYS A 2 0.40 25.73 20.38
C LYS A 2 -1.04 25.22 20.21
N GLN A 3 -2.03 26.01 20.61
CA GLN A 3 -3.45 25.67 20.46
C GLN A 3 -3.85 25.52 18.98
N PHE A 4 -3.50 26.47 18.11
CA PHE A 4 -3.80 26.38 16.67
C PHE A 4 -3.26 25.09 16.04
N GLY A 5 -2.03 24.69 16.40
CA GLY A 5 -1.46 23.42 15.96
C GLY A 5 -2.23 22.19 16.47
N THR A 6 -2.76 22.24 17.70
CA THR A 6 -3.60 21.15 18.25
C THR A 6 -4.96 21.08 17.57
N TRP A 7 -5.59 22.23 17.29
CA TRP A 7 -6.83 22.31 16.53
C TRP A 7 -6.66 21.76 15.11
N LEU A 8 -5.59 22.16 14.42
CA LEU A 8 -5.26 21.66 13.08
C LEU A 8 -5.02 20.13 13.09
N LEU A 9 -4.27 19.64 14.09
CA LEU A 9 -4.02 18.21 14.25
C LEU A 9 -5.30 17.43 14.56
N ALA A 10 -6.17 17.94 15.43
CA ALA A 10 -7.45 17.32 15.74
C ALA A 10 -8.38 17.25 14.53
N LEU A 11 -8.40 18.30 13.70
CA LEU A 11 -9.20 18.36 12.48
C LEU A 11 -8.69 17.35 11.43
N LEU A 12 -7.37 17.21 11.30
CA LEU A 12 -6.77 16.16 10.47
C LEU A 12 -7.09 14.76 11.00
N LEU A 13 -6.92 14.51 12.29
CA LEU A 13 -7.22 13.21 12.90
C LEU A 13 -8.71 12.84 12.78
N ALA A 14 -9.62 13.81 12.91
CA ALA A 14 -11.05 13.61 12.72
C ALA A 14 -11.40 13.25 11.26
N ALA A 15 -10.75 13.87 10.28
CA ALA A 15 -10.93 13.52 8.87
C ALA A 15 -10.46 12.08 8.55
N PHE A 16 -9.44 11.60 9.27
CA PHE A 16 -8.91 10.24 9.12
C PHE A 16 -9.56 9.20 10.04
N GLN A 17 -10.41 9.59 10.99
CA GLN A 17 -11.09 8.65 11.92
C GLN A 17 -11.83 7.50 11.20
N PRO A 18 -12.62 7.75 10.13
CA PRO A 18 -13.30 6.67 9.40
C PRO A 18 -12.33 5.69 8.72
N LEU A 19 -11.09 6.13 8.50
CA LEU A 19 -10.03 5.38 7.85
C LEU A 19 -8.97 4.88 8.85
N SER A 20 -9.19 5.07 10.15
CA SER A 20 -8.22 4.76 11.22
C SER A 20 -7.71 3.32 11.15
N VAL A 21 -8.62 2.35 10.96
CA VAL A 21 -8.28 0.92 10.80
C VAL A 21 -7.47 0.70 9.53
N ALA A 22 -7.86 1.31 8.41
CA ALA A 22 -7.17 1.17 7.14
C ALA A 22 -5.73 1.74 7.22
N ILE A 23 -5.57 2.91 7.83
CA ILE A 23 -4.28 3.55 8.07
C ILE A 23 -3.43 2.69 9.01
N LEU A 24 -3.99 2.13 10.08
CA LEU A 24 -3.28 1.24 10.99
C LEU A 24 -2.77 0.00 10.27
N VAL A 25 -3.60 -0.64 9.45
CA VAL A 25 -3.21 -1.78 8.61
C VAL A 25 -2.08 -1.38 7.68
N LEU A 26 -2.24 -0.27 6.96
CA LEU A 26 -1.26 0.25 5.99
C LEU A 26 0.11 0.52 6.64
N MET A 27 0.10 1.18 7.80
CA MET A 27 1.30 1.45 8.58
C MET A 27 1.95 0.15 9.06
N SER A 28 1.15 -0.80 9.55
CA SER A 28 1.67 -2.09 10.02
C SER A 28 2.34 -2.87 8.89
N VAL A 29 1.66 -3.05 7.75
CA VAL A 29 2.24 -3.78 6.61
C VAL A 29 3.40 -3.03 5.97
N TRP A 30 3.38 -1.70 5.97
CA TRP A 30 4.51 -0.89 5.50
C TRP A 30 5.75 -1.10 6.38
N THR A 31 5.59 -1.08 7.71
CA THR A 31 6.67 -1.35 8.66
C THR A 31 7.23 -2.76 8.48
N PHE A 32 6.37 -3.79 8.41
CA PHE A 32 6.81 -5.16 8.17
C PHE A 32 7.53 -5.30 6.82
N ASN A 33 7.06 -4.62 5.78
CA ASN A 33 7.71 -4.63 4.47
C ASN A 33 9.12 -4.05 4.53
N ILE A 34 9.35 -2.99 5.30
CA ILE A 34 10.69 -2.43 5.53
C ILE A 34 11.57 -3.41 6.30
N ILE A 35 11.07 -3.96 7.41
CA ILE A 35 11.83 -4.91 8.26
C ILE A 35 12.28 -6.11 7.42
N MET A 36 11.35 -6.70 6.66
CA MET A 36 11.64 -7.85 5.81
C MET A 36 12.56 -7.50 4.64
N GLY A 37 12.45 -6.30 4.09
CA GLY A 37 13.37 -5.79 3.08
C GLY A 37 14.80 -5.66 3.60
N ILE A 38 14.97 -5.10 4.80
CA ILE A 38 16.28 -4.98 5.47
C ILE A 38 16.87 -6.36 5.76
N ALA A 39 16.06 -7.26 6.31
CA ALA A 39 16.50 -8.61 6.65
C ALA A 39 16.98 -9.37 5.39
N ALA A 40 16.21 -9.32 4.30
CA ALA A 40 16.57 -9.96 3.05
C ALA A 40 17.84 -9.36 2.41
N ASP A 41 18.00 -8.03 2.43
CA ASP A 41 19.19 -7.37 1.90
C ASP A 41 20.45 -7.75 2.71
N LYS A 42 20.36 -7.78 4.04
CA LYS A 42 21.46 -8.24 4.91
C LYS A 42 21.84 -9.71 4.65
N ASN A 43 20.85 -10.59 4.50
CA ASN A 43 21.10 -12.01 4.21
C ASN A 43 21.76 -12.22 2.83
N ALA A 44 21.49 -11.32 1.87
CA ALA A 44 22.11 -11.34 0.55
C ALA A 44 23.48 -10.65 0.50
N GLY A 45 24.03 -10.18 1.63
CA GLY A 45 25.32 -9.50 1.69
C GLY A 45 25.33 -8.11 1.04
N ASN A 46 24.16 -7.49 0.84
CA ASN A 46 24.05 -6.16 0.23
C ASN A 46 23.82 -5.08 1.30
N ASP A 47 24.46 -3.92 1.12
CA ASP A 47 24.13 -2.73 1.90
C ASP A 47 22.68 -2.28 1.65
N PHE A 48 22.02 -1.82 2.71
CA PHE A 48 20.62 -1.40 2.68
C PHE A 48 20.39 -0.34 1.59
N ARG A 49 19.59 -0.68 0.58
CA ARG A 49 19.31 0.24 -0.53
C ARG A 49 18.09 1.10 -0.21
N PHE A 50 18.34 2.30 0.32
CA PHE A 50 17.33 3.33 0.62
C PHE A 50 16.35 3.61 -0.54
N LYS A 51 16.80 3.39 -1.79
CA LYS A 51 16.00 3.50 -3.01
C LYS A 51 14.78 2.55 -3.02
N LYS A 52 14.87 1.36 -2.41
CA LYS A 52 13.74 0.40 -2.29
C LYS A 52 12.67 0.91 -1.32
N ALA A 53 13.09 1.50 -0.20
CA ALA A 53 12.18 2.14 0.76
C ALA A 53 11.51 3.38 0.14
N PHE A 54 12.22 4.14 -0.69
CA PHE A 54 11.66 5.30 -1.38
C PHE A 54 10.64 4.91 -2.47
N THR A 55 10.82 3.79 -3.16
CA THR A 55 9.79 3.27 -4.09
C THR A 55 8.51 2.86 -3.35
N ALA A 56 8.65 2.21 -2.19
CA ALA A 56 7.52 1.90 -1.32
C ALA A 56 6.81 3.19 -0.84
N ALA A 57 7.57 4.24 -0.50
CA ALA A 57 7.02 5.54 -0.13
C ALA A 57 6.36 6.28 -1.30
N LYS A 58 6.86 6.15 -2.53
CA LYS A 58 6.21 6.72 -3.73
C LYS A 58 4.87 6.05 -4.03
N GLN A 59 4.78 4.72 -3.85
CA GLN A 59 3.50 4.01 -3.99
C GLN A 59 2.48 4.51 -2.97
N LEU A 60 2.91 4.70 -1.72
CA LEU A 60 2.10 5.31 -0.67
C LEU A 60 1.63 6.73 -1.08
N GLY A 61 2.58 7.58 -1.50
CA GLY A 61 2.32 8.96 -1.90
C GLY A 61 1.40 9.09 -3.12
N PHE A 62 1.52 8.20 -4.10
CA PHE A 62 0.64 8.18 -5.27
C PHE A 62 -0.80 7.87 -4.88
N ILE A 63 -1.03 6.90 -3.99
CA ILE A 63 -2.38 6.60 -3.51
C ILE A 63 -2.92 7.76 -2.69
N PHE A 64 -2.14 8.36 -1.79
CA PHE A 64 -2.59 9.55 -1.06
C PHE A 64 -2.94 10.70 -2.01
N ALA A 65 -2.20 10.88 -3.11
CA ALA A 65 -2.52 11.88 -4.13
C ALA A 65 -3.83 11.56 -4.89
N VAL A 66 -4.06 10.30 -5.25
CA VAL A 66 -5.33 9.86 -5.89
C VAL A 66 -6.51 10.07 -4.94
N LEU A 67 -6.38 9.69 -3.67
CA LEU A 67 -7.42 9.88 -2.66
C LEU A 67 -7.67 11.37 -2.39
N PHE A 68 -6.64 12.19 -2.44
CA PHE A 68 -6.76 13.64 -2.32
C PHE A 68 -7.51 14.25 -3.52
N VAL A 69 -7.20 13.85 -4.76
CA VAL A 69 -7.92 14.32 -5.96
C VAL A 69 -9.39 13.89 -5.93
N ILE A 70 -9.69 12.67 -5.50
CA ILE A 70 -11.06 12.17 -5.37
C ILE A 70 -11.80 12.92 -4.26
N SER A 71 -11.14 13.19 -3.13
CA SER A 71 -11.69 14.01 -2.04
C SER A 71 -11.98 15.43 -2.48
N LEU A 72 -11.12 16.06 -3.30
CA LEU A 72 -11.36 17.40 -3.83
C LEU A 72 -12.55 17.42 -4.80
N ALA A 73 -12.66 16.40 -5.66
CA ALA A 73 -13.75 16.28 -6.63
C ALA A 73 -15.13 16.12 -5.94
N THR A 74 -15.18 15.41 -4.81
CA THR A 74 -16.44 15.09 -4.10
C THR A 74 -16.91 16.17 -3.14
N THR A 75 -16.05 17.11 -2.74
CA THR A 75 -16.49 18.34 -2.04
C THR A 75 -17.53 19.15 -2.82
N GLY A 76 -17.69 18.90 -4.12
CA GLY A 76 -18.76 19.48 -4.96
C GLY A 76 -20.02 18.62 -5.16
N TYR A 77 -20.00 17.33 -4.81
CA TYR A 77 -21.09 16.37 -5.11
C TYR A 77 -21.75 15.71 -3.88
N ASP A 78 -21.28 16.01 -2.66
CA ASP A 78 -21.77 15.46 -1.37
C ASP A 78 -21.78 13.91 -1.25
N GLU A 79 -21.06 13.20 -2.12
CA GLU A 79 -20.96 11.74 -2.10
C GLU A 79 -19.89 11.21 -1.13
N ARG A 80 -20.02 11.53 0.17
CA ARG A 80 -19.01 11.19 1.19
C ARG A 80 -18.79 9.67 1.33
N GLU A 81 -19.82 8.85 1.19
CA GLU A 81 -19.71 7.39 1.29
C GLU A 81 -18.85 6.77 0.18
N LEU A 82 -18.96 7.31 -1.04
CA LEU A 82 -18.19 6.84 -2.18
C LEU A 82 -16.70 7.14 -1.98
N VAL A 83 -16.35 8.31 -1.43
CA VAL A 83 -14.97 8.68 -1.07
C VAL A 83 -14.38 7.70 -0.06
N PHE A 84 -15.12 7.41 1.02
CA PHE A 84 -14.63 6.50 2.05
C PHE A 84 -14.46 5.08 1.52
N THR A 85 -15.37 4.64 0.66
CA THR A 85 -15.29 3.33 0.01
C THR A 85 -14.04 3.24 -0.86
N ILE A 86 -13.76 4.24 -1.70
CA ILE A 86 -12.57 4.27 -2.55
C ILE A 86 -11.30 4.35 -1.70
N ALA A 87 -11.27 5.16 -0.65
CA ALA A 87 -10.13 5.24 0.27
C ALA A 87 -9.82 3.91 0.98
N LYS A 88 -10.86 3.20 1.42
CA LYS A 88 -10.74 1.86 1.98
C LYS A 88 -10.15 0.88 0.96
N TRP A 89 -10.71 0.83 -0.25
CA TRP A 89 -10.21 -0.07 -1.31
C TRP A 89 -8.80 0.26 -1.76
N GLY A 90 -8.48 1.54 -1.94
CA GLY A 90 -7.12 1.99 -2.26
C GLY A 90 -6.11 1.55 -1.21
N THR A 91 -6.48 1.64 0.07
CA THR A 91 -5.63 1.19 1.18
C THR A 91 -5.40 -0.33 1.15
N TRP A 92 -6.43 -1.12 0.87
CA TRP A 92 -6.30 -2.58 0.73
C TRP A 92 -5.41 -2.99 -0.45
N VAL A 93 -5.56 -2.32 -1.60
CA VAL A 93 -4.72 -2.58 -2.79
C VAL A 93 -3.24 -2.31 -2.49
N VAL A 94 -2.92 -1.19 -1.82
CA VAL A 94 -1.54 -0.90 -1.43
C VAL A 94 -1.01 -1.88 -0.41
N SER A 95 -1.85 -2.24 0.56
CA SER A 95 -1.50 -3.24 1.57
C SER A 95 -1.17 -4.58 0.92
N LEU A 96 -1.91 -4.99 -0.11
CA LEU A 96 -1.63 -6.20 -0.89
C LEU A 96 -0.23 -6.13 -1.53
N PHE A 97 0.14 -5.01 -2.15
CA PHE A 97 1.48 -4.85 -2.71
C PHE A 97 2.58 -4.96 -1.64
N TYR A 98 2.38 -4.38 -0.45
CA TYR A 98 3.31 -4.54 0.65
C TYR A 98 3.40 -5.98 1.15
N VAL A 99 2.27 -6.68 1.27
CA VAL A 99 2.23 -8.09 1.66
C VAL A 99 2.92 -8.97 0.62
N THR A 100 2.70 -8.78 -0.67
CA THR A 100 3.42 -9.50 -1.73
C THR A 100 4.93 -9.26 -1.64
N ASN A 101 5.37 -8.04 -1.35
CA ASN A 101 6.78 -7.73 -1.16
C ASN A 101 7.37 -8.37 0.12
N ILE A 102 6.61 -8.40 1.22
CA ILE A 102 6.97 -9.11 2.46
C ILE A 102 7.24 -10.58 2.14
N PHE A 103 6.31 -11.26 1.47
CA PHE A 103 6.44 -12.68 1.18
C PHE A 103 7.52 -12.98 0.13
N ARG A 104 7.78 -12.07 -0.80
CA ARG A 104 8.94 -12.16 -1.70
C ARG A 104 10.26 -12.17 -0.91
N ASN A 105 10.42 -11.22 0.01
CA ASN A 105 11.62 -11.10 0.85
C ASN A 105 11.72 -12.26 1.85
N ALA A 106 10.58 -12.71 2.40
CA ALA A 106 10.52 -13.90 3.25
C ALA A 106 10.94 -15.16 2.50
N HIS A 107 10.55 -15.30 1.23
CA HIS A 107 10.93 -16.45 0.41
C HIS A 107 12.44 -16.48 0.13
N SER A 108 13.09 -15.32 -0.04
CA SER A 108 14.55 -15.27 -0.18
C SER A 108 15.29 -15.58 1.12
N LEU A 109 14.70 -15.25 2.27
CA LEU A 109 15.26 -15.56 3.59
C LEU A 109 15.10 -17.03 3.96
N TRP A 110 13.94 -17.61 3.66
CA TRP A 110 13.60 -18.99 3.99
C TRP A 110 13.15 -19.77 2.75
N PRO A 111 14.05 -20.06 1.80
CA PRO A 111 13.70 -20.69 0.52
C PRO A 111 13.15 -22.11 0.65
N ARG A 112 13.49 -22.81 1.75
CA ARG A 112 12.99 -24.17 2.04
C ARG A 112 11.60 -24.20 2.68
N ASN A 113 11.04 -23.05 3.06
CA ASN A 113 9.73 -23.00 3.70
C ASN A 113 8.60 -23.04 2.65
N LYS A 114 7.91 -24.18 2.58
CA LYS A 114 6.82 -24.42 1.62
C LYS A 114 5.61 -23.50 1.83
N ALA A 115 5.31 -23.10 3.07
CA ALA A 115 4.20 -22.21 3.36
C ALA A 115 4.45 -20.79 2.82
N ILE A 116 5.67 -20.28 3.01
CA ILE A 116 6.08 -18.96 2.48
C ILE A 116 6.08 -19.00 0.94
N ALA A 117 6.61 -20.07 0.34
CA ALA A 117 6.60 -20.25 -1.11
C ALA A 117 5.16 -20.29 -1.67
N PHE A 118 4.25 -21.02 -1.02
CA PHE A 118 2.84 -21.07 -1.38
C PHE A 118 2.18 -19.70 -1.31
N ILE A 119 2.33 -18.98 -0.19
CA ILE A 119 1.73 -17.66 -0.01
C ILE A 119 2.29 -16.67 -1.03
N TYR A 120 3.60 -16.67 -1.25
CA TYR A 120 4.21 -15.81 -2.27
C TYR A 120 3.67 -16.13 -3.67
N SER A 121 3.57 -17.41 -4.03
CA SER A 121 2.98 -17.85 -5.29
C SER A 121 1.53 -17.38 -5.39
N PHE A 122 0.68 -17.64 -4.39
CA PHE A 122 -0.71 -17.22 -4.38
C PHE A 122 -0.88 -15.71 -4.60
N LEU A 123 -0.09 -14.90 -3.89
CA LEU A 123 -0.11 -13.44 -4.00
C LEU A 123 0.40 -12.90 -5.34
N THR A 124 1.20 -13.69 -6.09
CA THR A 124 1.79 -13.29 -7.37
C THR A 124 1.10 -13.89 -8.60
N THR A 125 0.48 -15.06 -8.50
CA THR A 125 -0.03 -15.82 -9.66
C THR A 125 -1.37 -15.29 -10.18
N GLU A 126 -2.21 -14.69 -9.33
CA GLU A 126 -3.56 -14.23 -9.73
C GLU A 126 -3.65 -12.71 -9.92
N ALA A 127 -2.93 -11.92 -9.12
CA ALA A 127 -2.92 -10.46 -9.24
C ALA A 127 -2.36 -9.98 -10.60
N PHE A 128 -1.39 -10.69 -11.17
CA PHE A 128 -0.81 -10.40 -12.48
C PHE A 128 -1.67 -10.91 -13.65
N GLY A 129 -2.42 -12.01 -13.47
CA GLY A 129 -3.40 -12.46 -14.47
C GLY A 129 -4.50 -11.41 -14.66
N TYR A 130 -5.10 -10.97 -13.55
CA TYR A 130 -6.20 -10.00 -13.56
C TYR A 130 -5.78 -8.61 -14.07
N LEU A 131 -4.64 -8.07 -13.66
CA LEU A 131 -4.14 -6.77 -14.16
C LEU A 131 -3.79 -6.84 -15.65
N LYS A 132 -3.17 -7.92 -16.11
CA LYS A 132 -2.80 -8.13 -17.51
C LYS A 132 -4.03 -8.28 -18.40
N ASP A 133 -5.07 -8.96 -17.93
CA ASP A 133 -6.31 -9.13 -18.69
C ASP A 133 -7.16 -7.85 -18.69
N LEU A 134 -7.15 -7.07 -17.59
CA LEU A 134 -7.81 -5.77 -17.50
C LEU A 134 -7.18 -4.71 -18.44
N PHE A 135 -5.84 -4.68 -18.55
CA PHE A 135 -5.15 -3.80 -19.50
C PHE A 135 -5.23 -4.28 -20.95
N LYS A 136 -5.29 -5.60 -21.19
CA LYS A 136 -5.53 -6.15 -22.53
C LYS A 136 -6.94 -5.90 -23.05
N MET A 137 -7.96 -5.89 -22.18
CA MET A 137 -9.33 -5.56 -22.58
C MET A 137 -9.54 -4.06 -22.85
N ARG A 138 -8.78 -3.16 -22.20
CA ARG A 138 -8.84 -1.70 -22.45
C ARG A 138 -7.89 -1.20 -23.54
N GLY A 139 -6.85 -1.96 -23.85
CA GLY A 139 -5.87 -1.66 -24.89
C GLY A 139 -6.19 -2.28 -26.25
N GLY A 140 -7.47 -2.50 -26.57
CA GLY A 140 -7.93 -2.98 -27.87
C GLY A 140 -7.71 -1.96 -29.00
N LEU A 141 -6.46 -1.58 -29.26
CA LEU A 141 -5.99 -1.45 -30.62
C LEU A 141 -5.68 -2.87 -31.08
N LYS A 142 -6.25 -3.23 -32.24
CA LYS A 142 -5.98 -4.46 -32.97
C LYS A 142 -4.49 -4.73 -33.10
#